data_AF-A0A9P6MG32-F1
#
_entry.id   AF-A0A9P6MG32-F1
#
_cell.length_a   1.000
_cell.length_b   1.000
_cell.length_c   1.000
_cell.angle_alpha   90.00
_cell.angle_beta   90.00
_cell.angle_gamma   90.00
#
_symmetry.space_group_name_H-M   'P 1'
#
loop_
_entity.id
_entity.type
_entity.pdbx_description
1 polymer ?
#
loop_
_entity_poly.entity_id
_entity_poly.type
_entity_poly.pdbx_seq_one_letter_code
_entity_poly.pdbx_strand_id
1 'polypeptide(L)'
;MRTSISLSGNGILAEVDPKFHFLRRYGWSIEDLKISSNFNDQFAALLWESIQEQVSRIKVLSVNPRSLTTSGLNILDQIIRILPRSTSVQLHFHNLEEEHQLENTLHLLRLCKERVNHLDLFGDSIDIWLPRLAQEFPNRISFPVLRSFGVGRYDDESEVPEADVPWIVAMISTLPDQSLPCTRLEIVRLDGPLQPDDWRTVIEALDLSALKELFVMFSNFSFVELELLVNRIVDGEVPQVLLTKLRVSRELFHSNDTKTLHARPQEKAPNVNHMDPTSQWELHPSDLTLLKSYFSRRSILAGQCTKRDVKKQTTRLDPDSCRLESSL
;
A
#
# COMPACT_ATOMS: atom_id res chain seq x y z
N MET A 1 3.51 -20.35 14.77
CA MET A 1 2.82 -20.53 13.48
C MET A 1 1.87 -19.35 13.31
N ARG A 2 2.01 -18.51 12.27
CA ARG A 2 1.08 -17.41 12.01
C ARG A 2 -0.12 -17.97 11.25
N THR A 3 -1.34 -17.69 11.73
CA THR A 3 -2.57 -18.10 11.05
C THR A 3 -3.03 -16.94 10.15
N SER A 4 -2.76 -17.04 8.86
CA SER A 4 -3.22 -16.09 7.84
C SER A 4 -4.37 -16.69 7.05
N ILE A 5 -5.45 -15.93 6.92
CA ILE A 5 -6.68 -16.38 6.27
C ILE A 5 -7.13 -15.29 5.30
N SER A 6 -7.23 -15.69 4.04
CA SER A 6 -7.84 -14.88 3.00
C SER A 6 -9.18 -15.51 2.64
N LEU A 7 -10.25 -14.75 2.84
CA LEU A 7 -11.59 -15.11 2.48
C LEU A 7 -11.96 -14.32 1.22
N SER A 8 -11.82 -14.98 0.08
CA SER A 8 -12.22 -14.47 -1.23
C SER A 8 -13.28 -15.39 -1.85
N GLY A 9 -13.94 -14.92 -2.89
CA GLY A 9 -14.93 -15.66 -3.67
C GLY A 9 -16.26 -14.91 -3.78
N ASN A 10 -16.85 -14.97 -4.97
CA ASN A 10 -18.11 -14.32 -5.33
C ASN A 10 -19.32 -15.26 -5.19
N GLY A 11 -19.17 -16.34 -4.41
CA GLY A 11 -20.24 -17.32 -4.23
C GLY A 11 -21.45 -16.68 -3.55
N ILE A 12 -22.62 -16.86 -4.14
CA ILE A 12 -23.91 -16.55 -3.51
C ILE A 12 -23.95 -17.31 -2.19
N LEU A 13 -24.08 -16.59 -1.08
CA LEU A 13 -24.09 -17.16 0.27
C LEU A 13 -25.25 -18.15 0.37
N ALA A 14 -24.95 -19.45 0.38
CA ALA A 14 -25.91 -20.45 0.82
C ALA A 14 -26.18 -20.24 2.32
N GLU A 15 -27.36 -20.65 2.80
CA GLU A 15 -27.82 -20.50 4.21
C GLU A 15 -26.82 -21.01 5.27
N VAL A 16 -25.86 -21.84 4.89
CA VAL A 16 -24.78 -22.33 5.75
C VAL A 16 -23.44 -22.06 5.08
N ASP A 17 -22.99 -20.81 5.07
CA ASP A 17 -21.63 -20.50 4.60
C ASP A 17 -20.60 -21.09 5.60
N PRO A 18 -19.75 -22.05 5.19
CA PRO A 18 -18.70 -22.60 6.04
C PRO A 18 -17.78 -21.53 6.65
N LYS A 19 -17.65 -20.36 6.01
CA LYS A 19 -16.91 -19.20 6.52
C LYS A 19 -17.45 -18.73 7.87
N PHE A 20 -18.78 -18.74 8.06
CA PHE A 20 -19.39 -18.30 9.32
C PHE A 20 -19.10 -19.28 10.47
N HIS A 21 -19.23 -20.59 10.22
CA HIS A 21 -18.86 -21.60 11.20
C HIS A 21 -17.38 -21.52 11.57
N PHE A 22 -16.53 -21.29 10.57
CA PHE A 22 -15.10 -21.12 10.78
C PHE A 22 -14.80 -19.91 11.67
N LEU A 23 -15.38 -18.73 11.40
CA LEU A 23 -15.15 -17.52 12.20
C LEU A 23 -15.68 -17.67 13.62
N ARG A 24 -16.87 -18.23 13.79
CA ARG A 24 -17.41 -18.48 15.14
C ARG A 24 -16.51 -19.41 15.94
N ARG A 25 -15.92 -20.44 15.31
CA ARG A 25 -15.09 -21.42 16.01
C ARG A 25 -13.64 -20.97 16.23
N TYR A 26 -13.08 -20.25 15.26
CA TYR A 26 -11.63 -19.98 15.18
C TYR A 26 -11.27 -18.50 15.02
N GLY A 27 -12.24 -17.59 14.95
CA GLY A 27 -12.05 -16.16 14.69
C GLY A 27 -11.04 -15.48 15.63
N TRP A 28 -11.11 -15.82 16.91
CA TRP A 28 -10.20 -15.33 17.95
C TRP A 28 -8.71 -15.67 17.71
N SER A 29 -8.44 -16.74 16.95
CA SER A 29 -7.08 -17.24 16.69
C SER A 29 -6.45 -16.68 15.41
N ILE A 30 -7.21 -15.93 14.62
CA ILE A 30 -6.76 -15.37 13.34
C ILE A 30 -5.80 -14.21 13.61
N GLU A 31 -4.63 -14.24 12.96
CA GLU A 31 -3.66 -13.13 13.06
C GLU A 31 -3.74 -12.19 11.86
N ASP A 32 -4.05 -12.70 10.66
CA ASP A 32 -4.11 -11.91 9.43
C ASP A 32 -5.40 -12.27 8.70
N LEU A 33 -6.37 -11.36 8.76
CA LEU A 33 -7.72 -11.52 8.22
C LEU A 33 -7.88 -10.60 7.01
N LYS A 34 -7.97 -11.19 5.82
CA LYS A 34 -8.19 -10.47 4.56
C LYS A 34 -9.51 -10.88 3.93
N ILE A 35 -10.41 -9.92 3.74
CA ILE A 35 -11.76 -10.17 3.24
C ILE A 35 -12.00 -9.20 2.07
N SER A 36 -11.81 -9.71 0.85
CA SER A 36 -11.84 -8.90 -0.37
C SER A 36 -13.24 -8.82 -1.01
N SER A 37 -14.06 -9.86 -0.83
CA SER A 37 -15.42 -9.97 -1.39
C SER A 37 -16.39 -10.48 -0.32
N ASN A 38 -17.64 -10.01 -0.37
CA ASN A 38 -18.75 -10.44 0.49
C ASN A 38 -18.63 -10.09 1.99
N PHE A 39 -17.89 -9.04 2.37
CA PHE A 39 -17.94 -8.53 3.75
C PHE A 39 -19.23 -7.72 3.95
N ASN A 40 -20.28 -8.41 4.42
CA ASN A 40 -21.61 -7.85 4.67
C ASN A 40 -21.91 -7.72 6.18
N ASP A 41 -23.08 -7.16 6.52
CA ASP A 41 -23.49 -6.91 7.89
C ASP A 41 -23.46 -8.16 8.79
N GLN A 42 -23.93 -9.30 8.26
CA GLN A 42 -23.93 -10.57 8.99
C GLN A 42 -22.51 -11.03 9.30
N PHE A 43 -21.59 -10.89 8.34
CA PHE A 43 -20.19 -11.21 8.54
C PHE A 43 -19.56 -10.29 9.60
N ALA A 44 -19.81 -8.97 9.52
CA ALA A 44 -19.32 -8.02 10.51
C ALA A 44 -19.83 -8.35 11.91
N ALA A 45 -21.13 -8.69 12.06
CA ALA A 45 -21.71 -9.10 13.34
C ALA A 45 -21.05 -10.37 13.90
N LEU A 46 -20.82 -11.40 13.08
CA LEU A 46 -20.17 -12.63 13.52
C LEU A 46 -18.70 -12.41 13.90
N LEU A 47 -17.98 -11.57 13.14
CA LEU A 47 -16.62 -11.20 13.47
C LEU A 47 -16.59 -10.47 14.83
N TRP A 48 -17.52 -9.54 15.04
CA TRP A 48 -17.68 -8.83 16.31
C TRP A 48 -17.96 -9.80 17.47
N GLU A 49 -18.94 -10.70 17.35
CA GLU A 49 -19.23 -11.74 18.35
C GLU A 49 -17.96 -12.54 18.71
N SER A 50 -17.24 -13.02 17.69
CA SER A 50 -16.04 -13.84 17.89
C SER A 50 -14.89 -13.11 18.59
N ILE A 51 -14.79 -11.78 18.40
CA ILE A 51 -13.78 -10.93 19.03
C ILE A 51 -14.22 -10.52 20.45
N GLN A 52 -15.52 -10.42 20.72
CA GLN A 52 -16.00 -10.08 22.06
C GLN A 52 -15.81 -11.24 23.05
N GLU A 53 -16.00 -12.48 22.60
CA GLU A 53 -15.88 -13.66 23.45
C GLU A 53 -14.44 -13.91 23.94
N GLN A 54 -13.43 -13.50 23.17
CA GLN A 54 -12.02 -13.81 23.43
C GLN A 54 -11.09 -12.69 22.97
N VAL A 55 -9.94 -12.53 23.64
CA VAL A 55 -8.93 -11.53 23.23
C VAL A 55 -8.46 -11.81 21.80
N SER A 56 -8.81 -10.90 20.88
CA SER A 56 -8.43 -11.01 19.47
C SER A 56 -6.92 -10.99 19.28
N ARG A 57 -6.45 -11.87 18.39
CA ARG A 57 -5.05 -11.95 17.94
C ARG A 57 -4.82 -11.29 16.59
N ILE A 58 -5.84 -10.62 16.03
CA ILE A 58 -5.76 -9.99 14.72
C ILE A 58 -4.69 -8.89 14.76
N LYS A 59 -3.67 -9.07 13.91
CA LYS A 59 -2.58 -8.14 13.63
C LYS A 59 -2.79 -7.41 12.31
N VAL A 60 -3.54 -7.99 11.39
CA VAL A 60 -3.92 -7.37 10.12
C VAL A 60 -5.40 -7.62 9.87
N LEU A 61 -6.16 -6.54 9.70
CA LEU A 61 -7.54 -6.54 9.24
C LEU A 61 -7.58 -5.81 7.90
N SER A 62 -7.79 -6.54 6.80
CA SER A 62 -7.97 -5.98 5.47
C SER A 62 -9.38 -6.28 4.99
N VAL A 63 -10.16 -5.22 4.75
CA VAL A 63 -11.59 -5.34 4.41
C VAL A 63 -11.97 -4.42 3.27
N ASN A 64 -12.85 -4.92 2.42
CA ASN A 64 -13.60 -4.14 1.45
C ASN A 64 -15.04 -3.98 1.98
N PRO A 65 -15.44 -2.80 2.48
CA PRO A 65 -16.74 -2.59 3.12
C PRO A 65 -17.90 -2.33 2.14
N ARG A 66 -17.71 -2.55 0.83
CA ARG A 66 -18.71 -2.23 -0.21
C ARG A 66 -20.11 -2.80 0.06
N SER A 67 -20.21 -3.96 0.69
CA SER A 67 -21.49 -4.64 0.96
C SER A 67 -22.10 -4.32 2.33
N LEU A 68 -21.52 -3.37 3.09
CA LEU A 68 -22.04 -3.00 4.40
C LEU A 68 -23.10 -1.92 4.30
N THR A 69 -24.16 -2.07 5.10
CA THR A 69 -25.07 -0.96 5.40
C THR A 69 -24.48 -0.08 6.50
N THR A 70 -25.14 1.03 6.85
CA THR A 70 -24.76 1.85 8.00
C THR A 70 -24.65 1.04 9.30
N SER A 71 -25.48 0.02 9.50
CA SER A 71 -25.39 -0.87 10.65
C SER A 71 -24.09 -1.68 10.64
N GLY A 72 -23.77 -2.29 9.50
CA GLY A 72 -22.51 -3.02 9.31
C GLY A 72 -21.27 -2.14 9.48
N LEU A 73 -21.30 -0.90 9.00
CA LEU A 73 -20.21 0.07 9.18
C LEU A 73 -20.00 0.44 10.64
N ASN A 74 -21.08 0.63 11.40
CA ASN A 74 -20.99 0.90 12.84
C ASN A 74 -20.40 -0.30 13.60
N ILE A 75 -20.71 -1.53 13.19
CA ILE A 75 -20.09 -2.74 13.75
C ILE A 75 -18.59 -2.79 13.37
N LEU A 76 -18.24 -2.47 12.13
CA LEU A 76 -16.84 -2.42 11.70
C LEU A 76 -16.03 -1.38 12.48
N ASP A 77 -16.58 -0.19 12.74
CA ASP A 77 -15.95 0.81 13.62
C ASP A 77 -15.73 0.25 15.04
N GLN A 78 -16.74 -0.41 15.62
CA GLN A 78 -16.60 -1.06 16.93
C GLN A 78 -15.47 -2.10 16.93
N ILE A 79 -15.39 -2.95 15.89
CA ILE A 79 -14.29 -3.90 15.70
C ILE A 79 -12.95 -3.16 15.68
N ILE A 80 -12.79 -2.13 14.85
CA ILE A 80 -11.54 -1.37 14.71
C ILE A 80 -11.12 -0.73 16.05
N ARG A 81 -12.07 -0.21 16.82
CA ARG A 81 -11.81 0.44 18.12
C ARG A 81 -11.23 -0.53 19.15
N ILE A 82 -11.79 -1.73 19.26
CA ILE A 82 -11.34 -2.71 20.26
C ILE A 82 -10.08 -3.48 19.84
N LEU A 83 -9.76 -3.52 18.55
CA LEU A 83 -8.53 -4.14 18.08
C LEU A 83 -7.29 -3.46 18.68
N PRO A 84 -6.22 -4.20 19.01
CA PRO A 84 -4.99 -3.64 19.53
C PRO A 84 -4.46 -2.50 18.66
N ARG A 85 -3.87 -1.45 19.25
CA ARG A 85 -3.30 -0.31 18.49
C ARG A 85 -2.22 -0.72 17.49
N SER A 86 -1.56 -1.85 17.72
CA SER A 86 -0.56 -2.43 16.80
C SER A 86 -1.16 -3.09 15.56
N THR A 87 -2.50 -3.17 15.44
CA THR A 87 -3.18 -3.82 14.34
C THR A 87 -3.10 -2.99 13.06
N SER A 88 -2.66 -3.60 11.97
CA SER A 88 -2.76 -3.04 10.63
C SER A 88 -4.22 -3.06 10.18
N VAL A 89 -4.81 -1.90 9.88
CA VAL A 89 -6.18 -1.74 9.43
C VAL A 89 -6.10 -1.22 8.00
N GLN A 90 -6.57 -2.04 7.07
CA GLN A 90 -6.48 -1.82 5.64
C GLN A 90 -7.91 -1.76 5.08
N LEU A 91 -8.28 -0.60 4.58
CA LEU A 91 -9.60 -0.36 4.00
C LEU A 91 -9.47 -0.19 2.50
N HIS A 92 -10.27 -0.93 1.75
CA HIS A 92 -10.29 -0.90 0.30
C HIS A 92 -11.69 -0.49 -0.16
N PHE A 93 -11.82 0.70 -0.70
CA PHE A 93 -13.08 1.23 -1.21
C PHE A 93 -13.07 1.19 -2.74
N HIS A 94 -14.18 0.74 -3.29
CA HIS A 94 -14.38 0.52 -4.72
C HIS A 94 -15.74 1.06 -5.12
N ASN A 95 -15.89 1.42 -6.39
CA ASN A 95 -17.12 1.98 -6.96
C ASN A 95 -17.56 3.27 -6.25
N LEU A 96 -16.62 4.17 -5.98
CA LEU A 96 -16.88 5.42 -5.29
C LEU A 96 -17.74 6.41 -6.09
N GLU A 97 -17.92 6.18 -7.39
CA GLU A 97 -18.90 6.89 -8.22
C GLU A 97 -20.36 6.60 -7.81
N GLU A 98 -20.63 5.50 -7.10
CA GLU A 98 -21.95 5.19 -6.55
C GLU A 98 -22.18 6.02 -5.27
N GLU A 99 -23.13 6.97 -5.30
CA GLU A 99 -23.42 7.91 -4.20
C GLU A 99 -23.50 7.26 -2.81
N HIS A 100 -24.19 6.12 -2.70
CA HIS A 100 -24.33 5.41 -1.44
C HIS A 100 -23.00 4.78 -0.95
N GLN A 101 -22.13 4.35 -1.86
CA GLN A 101 -20.79 3.85 -1.52
C GLN A 101 -19.90 5.00 -1.04
N LEU A 102 -19.98 6.17 -1.68
CA LEU A 102 -19.27 7.36 -1.25
C LEU A 102 -19.72 7.81 0.15
N GLU A 103 -21.02 7.89 0.41
CA GLU A 103 -21.56 8.25 1.73
C GLU A 103 -21.11 7.27 2.82
N ASN A 104 -21.18 5.98 2.53
CA ASN A 104 -20.70 4.92 3.43
C ASN A 104 -19.18 5.05 3.70
N THR A 105 -18.40 5.36 2.66
CA THR A 105 -16.96 5.59 2.76
C THR A 105 -16.67 6.80 3.66
N LEU A 106 -17.31 7.94 3.41
CA LEU A 106 -17.16 9.15 4.22
C LEU A 106 -17.55 8.90 5.67
N HIS A 107 -18.68 8.23 5.91
CA HIS A 107 -19.14 7.86 7.25
C HIS A 107 -18.10 7.02 7.99
N LEU A 108 -17.62 5.93 7.38
CA LEU A 108 -16.64 5.06 8.02
C LEU A 108 -15.29 5.76 8.28
N LEU A 109 -14.80 6.54 7.31
CA LEU A 109 -13.54 7.26 7.49
C LEU A 109 -13.65 8.31 8.59
N ARG A 110 -14.77 9.02 8.73
CA ARG A 110 -15.00 9.93 9.87
C ARG A 110 -14.90 9.21 11.22
N LEU A 111 -15.35 7.96 11.28
CA LEU A 111 -15.30 7.15 12.51
C LEU A 111 -13.90 6.61 12.85
N CYS A 112 -13.11 6.21 11.84
CA CYS A 112 -11.92 5.39 12.09
C CYS A 112 -10.60 5.88 11.47
N LYS A 113 -10.55 7.06 10.81
CA LYS A 113 -9.35 7.58 10.11
C LYS A 113 -8.04 7.55 10.92
N GLU A 114 -8.12 7.75 12.24
CA GLU A 114 -6.94 7.73 13.13
C GLU A 114 -6.29 6.35 13.29
N ARG A 115 -6.96 5.28 12.86
CA ARG A 115 -6.51 3.88 12.96
C ARG A 115 -6.12 3.27 11.62
N VAL A 116 -6.49 3.90 10.51
CA VAL A 116 -6.29 3.39 9.14
C VAL A 116 -4.83 3.57 8.75
N ASN A 117 -4.13 2.46 8.50
CA ASN A 117 -2.73 2.47 8.04
C ASN A 117 -2.56 2.09 6.57
N HIS A 118 -3.60 1.53 5.95
CA HIS A 118 -3.67 1.33 4.51
C HIS A 118 -5.03 1.78 4.00
N LEU A 119 -5.04 2.69 3.03
CA LEU A 119 -6.25 3.22 2.43
C LEU A 119 -6.15 3.13 0.92
N ASP A 120 -7.08 2.40 0.32
CA ASP A 120 -7.24 2.25 -1.12
C ASP A 120 -8.59 2.85 -1.54
N LEU A 121 -8.58 3.78 -2.49
CA LEU A 121 -9.76 4.50 -2.99
C LEU A 121 -9.85 4.35 -4.51
N PHE A 122 -10.86 3.63 -4.98
CA PHE A 122 -11.03 3.37 -6.40
C PHE A 122 -12.46 3.61 -6.86
N GLY A 123 -12.62 4.24 -8.03
CA GLY A 123 -13.89 4.41 -8.71
C GLY A 123 -13.67 5.01 -10.10
N ASP A 124 -14.55 4.70 -11.05
CA ASP A 124 -14.32 5.01 -12.47
C ASP A 124 -14.41 6.53 -12.73
N SER A 125 -15.39 7.21 -12.13
CA SER A 125 -15.61 8.66 -12.28
C SER A 125 -14.99 9.43 -11.12
N ILE A 126 -13.66 9.57 -11.13
CA ILE A 126 -12.89 10.26 -10.08
C ILE A 126 -13.35 11.69 -9.82
N ASP A 127 -13.80 12.38 -10.87
CA ASP A 127 -14.36 13.73 -10.86
C ASP A 127 -15.64 13.87 -10.02
N ILE A 128 -16.38 12.77 -9.81
CA ILE A 128 -17.62 12.77 -9.02
C ILE A 128 -17.31 12.69 -7.52
N TRP A 129 -16.43 11.77 -7.13
CA TRP A 129 -16.28 11.39 -5.73
C TRP A 129 -15.09 12.06 -5.05
N LEU A 130 -14.03 12.36 -5.79
CA LEU A 130 -12.79 12.87 -5.21
C LEU A 130 -12.94 14.29 -4.64
N PRO A 131 -13.64 15.25 -5.28
CA PRO A 131 -13.84 16.57 -4.70
C PRO A 131 -14.54 16.54 -3.32
N ARG A 132 -15.52 15.64 -3.15
CA ARG A 132 -16.25 15.47 -1.89
C ARG A 132 -15.36 14.86 -0.81
N LEU A 133 -14.56 13.87 -1.17
CA LEU A 133 -13.57 13.28 -0.27
C LEU A 133 -12.49 14.30 0.12
N ALA A 134 -12.02 15.10 -0.83
CA ALA A 134 -11.03 16.15 -0.63
C ALA A 134 -11.55 17.27 0.29
N GLN A 135 -12.83 17.60 0.21
CA GLN A 135 -13.46 18.56 1.12
C GLN A 135 -13.43 18.09 2.58
N GLU A 136 -13.68 16.80 2.82
CA GLU A 136 -13.71 16.22 4.17
C GLU A 136 -12.30 15.89 4.71
N PHE A 137 -11.40 15.45 3.82
CA PHE A 137 -10.05 15.01 4.15
C PHE A 137 -9.04 15.69 3.21
N PRO A 138 -8.77 16.99 3.40
CA PRO A 138 -8.01 17.80 2.43
C PRO A 138 -6.55 17.39 2.27
N ASN A 139 -5.99 16.66 3.23
CA ASN A 139 -4.61 16.20 3.19
C ASN A 139 -4.39 15.03 4.17
N ARG A 140 -3.16 14.49 4.14
CA ARG A 140 -2.74 13.35 4.93
C ARG A 140 -2.81 13.54 6.46
N ILE A 141 -2.88 14.76 6.99
CA ILE A 141 -3.00 15.01 8.44
C ILE A 141 -4.23 14.31 9.02
N SER A 142 -5.27 14.14 8.20
CA SER A 142 -6.48 13.41 8.57
C SER A 142 -6.23 11.93 8.91
N PHE A 143 -5.12 11.36 8.44
CA PHE A 143 -4.75 9.95 8.58
C PHE A 143 -3.34 9.81 9.18
N PRO A 144 -3.16 10.12 10.48
CA PRO A 144 -1.83 10.24 11.10
C PRO A 144 -1.01 8.93 11.09
N VAL A 145 -1.67 7.78 10.99
CA VAL A 145 -1.02 6.46 10.97
C VAL A 145 -0.95 5.83 9.57
N LEU A 146 -1.30 6.57 8.51
CA LEU A 146 -1.30 6.08 7.15
C LEU A 146 0.12 5.76 6.66
N ARG A 147 0.31 4.52 6.21
CA ARG A 147 1.58 4.00 5.67
C ARG A 147 1.47 3.59 4.22
N SER A 148 0.26 3.25 3.78
CA SER A 148 -0.02 2.83 2.42
C SER A 148 -1.22 3.58 1.90
N PHE A 149 -1.08 4.17 0.72
CA PHE A 149 -2.12 4.95 0.08
C PHE A 149 -2.26 4.55 -1.38
N GLY A 150 -3.48 4.19 -1.76
CA GLY A 150 -3.87 3.92 -3.13
C GLY A 150 -5.01 4.84 -3.55
N VAL A 151 -4.89 5.46 -4.71
CA VAL A 151 -5.95 6.23 -5.34
C VAL A 151 -5.99 5.95 -6.82
N GLY A 152 -7.18 5.84 -7.39
CA GLY A 152 -7.32 5.82 -8.83
C GLY A 152 -8.68 5.38 -9.35
N ARG A 153 -8.65 4.95 -10.61
CA ARG A 153 -9.83 4.54 -11.41
C ARG A 153 -9.53 3.24 -12.16
N TYR A 154 -10.57 2.50 -12.55
CA TYR A 154 -10.39 1.24 -13.27
C TYR A 154 -10.40 1.40 -14.78
N ASP A 155 -11.03 2.45 -15.28
CA ASP A 155 -11.10 2.78 -16.70
C ASP A 155 -9.84 3.54 -17.14
N ASP A 156 -9.25 3.10 -18.24
CA ASP A 156 -8.02 3.66 -18.80
C ASP A 156 -8.29 4.80 -19.81
N GLU A 157 -9.55 5.15 -20.05
CA GLU A 157 -9.94 6.04 -21.17
C GLU A 157 -9.91 7.55 -20.85
N SER A 158 -10.14 7.95 -19.60
CA SER A 158 -10.23 9.35 -19.17
C SER A 158 -9.15 9.71 -18.16
N GLU A 159 -8.60 10.90 -18.33
CA GLU A 159 -7.58 11.43 -17.43
C GLU A 159 -8.18 11.93 -16.12
N VAL A 160 -7.40 11.83 -15.04
CA VAL A 160 -7.74 12.48 -13.77
C VAL A 160 -7.81 14.00 -14.02
N PRO A 161 -8.88 14.69 -13.59
CA PRO A 161 -8.98 16.13 -13.75
C PRO A 161 -7.81 16.86 -13.08
N GLU A 162 -7.24 17.86 -13.76
CA GLU A 162 -6.15 18.71 -13.24
C GLU A 162 -6.48 19.29 -11.85
N ALA A 163 -7.75 19.64 -11.62
CA ALA A 163 -8.24 20.19 -10.36
C ALA A 163 -8.07 19.25 -9.15
N ASP A 164 -7.95 17.95 -9.38
CA ASP A 164 -7.84 16.92 -8.34
C ASP A 164 -6.39 16.56 -8.00
N VAL A 165 -5.44 16.87 -8.88
CA VAL A 165 -4.00 16.60 -8.70
C VAL A 165 -3.43 17.26 -7.43
N PRO A 166 -3.78 18.51 -7.06
CA PRO A 166 -3.34 19.10 -5.80
C PRO A 166 -3.70 18.28 -4.57
N TRP A 167 -4.85 17.60 -4.58
CA TRP A 167 -5.26 16.74 -3.47
C TRP A 167 -4.42 15.45 -3.41
N ILE A 168 -4.17 14.81 -4.56
CA ILE A 168 -3.29 13.63 -4.65
C ILE A 168 -1.90 13.98 -4.10
N VAL A 169 -1.35 15.13 -4.53
CA VAL A 169 -0.09 15.69 -4.05
C VAL A 169 -0.13 15.90 -2.54
N ALA A 170 -1.20 16.51 -2.00
CA ALA A 170 -1.34 16.74 -0.56
C ALA A 170 -1.44 15.44 0.27
N MET A 171 -1.91 14.35 -0.33
CA MET A 171 -1.97 13.03 0.30
C MET A 171 -0.62 12.30 0.30
N ILE A 172 0.19 12.44 -0.76
CA ILE A 172 1.48 11.73 -0.89
C ILE A 172 2.68 12.51 -0.34
N SER A 173 2.60 13.84 -0.31
CA SER A 173 3.69 14.71 0.08
C SER A 173 4.10 14.57 1.54
N THR A 174 5.39 14.75 1.82
CA THR A 174 5.87 15.08 3.17
C THR A 174 5.28 16.40 3.64
N LEU A 175 4.70 16.40 4.83
CA LEU A 175 4.17 17.64 5.40
C LEU A 175 5.37 18.52 5.82
N PRO A 176 5.40 19.80 5.43
CA PRO A 176 6.51 20.69 5.73
C PRO A 176 6.62 21.01 7.23
N ASP A 177 5.52 20.89 7.96
CA ASP A 177 5.45 21.21 9.38
C ASP A 177 5.43 19.91 10.21
N GLN A 178 6.51 19.67 10.95
CA GLN A 178 6.69 18.48 11.81
C GLN A 178 5.80 18.54 13.07
N SER A 179 4.95 19.56 13.22
CA SER A 179 4.12 19.79 14.40
C SER A 179 3.10 18.68 14.66
N LEU A 180 2.69 17.92 13.63
CA LEU A 180 1.83 16.74 13.79
C LEU A 180 2.55 15.48 13.29
N PRO A 181 2.71 14.44 14.14
CA PRO A 181 3.39 13.22 13.76
C PRO A 181 2.51 12.43 12.77
N CYS A 182 2.71 12.66 11.48
CA CYS A 182 2.20 11.78 10.43
C CYS A 182 3.22 10.70 10.12
N THR A 183 2.72 9.47 9.99
CA THR A 183 3.55 8.37 9.52
C THR A 183 3.92 8.59 8.06
N ARG A 184 5.17 8.30 7.70
CA ARG A 184 5.63 8.42 6.33
C ARG A 184 5.02 7.30 5.49
N LEU A 185 4.63 7.61 4.25
CA LEU A 185 4.12 6.61 3.32
C LEU A 185 5.27 5.71 2.84
N GLU A 186 5.06 4.41 3.00
CA GLU A 186 5.96 3.36 2.53
C GLU A 186 5.46 2.78 1.21
N ILE A 187 4.15 2.84 0.94
CA ILE A 187 3.53 2.29 -0.25
C ILE A 187 2.63 3.36 -0.86
N VAL A 188 2.82 3.63 -2.14
CA VAL A 188 1.95 4.51 -2.93
C VAL A 188 1.48 3.75 -4.15
N ARG A 189 0.17 3.79 -4.39
CA ARG A 189 -0.46 3.25 -5.59
C ARG A 189 -1.27 4.33 -6.29
N LEU A 190 -0.98 4.54 -7.57
CA LEU A 190 -1.62 5.53 -8.42
C LEU A 190 -2.16 4.77 -9.64
N ASP A 191 -3.48 4.76 -9.79
CA ASP A 191 -4.13 4.10 -10.91
C ASP A 191 -4.89 5.13 -11.77
N GLY A 192 -4.69 5.09 -13.08
CA GLY A 192 -5.34 6.00 -14.03
C GLY A 192 -4.36 6.92 -14.77
N PRO A 193 -4.75 7.48 -15.92
CA PRO A 193 -3.91 8.41 -16.67
C PRO A 193 -3.96 9.83 -16.07
N LEU A 194 -2.84 10.54 -16.17
CA LEU A 194 -2.66 11.94 -15.73
C LEU A 194 -2.04 12.74 -16.88
N GLN A 195 -2.18 14.06 -16.90
CA GLN A 195 -1.41 14.86 -17.85
C GLN A 195 0.11 14.70 -17.59
N PRO A 196 0.97 14.85 -18.60
CA PRO A 196 2.43 14.75 -18.40
C PRO A 196 2.98 15.72 -17.33
N ASP A 197 2.48 16.96 -17.28
CA ASP A 197 2.90 17.94 -16.26
C ASP A 197 2.37 17.59 -14.86
N ASP A 198 1.21 16.93 -14.78
CA ASP A 198 0.66 16.42 -13.52
C ASP A 198 1.51 15.26 -12.98
N TRP A 199 1.96 14.36 -13.85
CA TRP A 199 2.91 13.32 -13.46
C TRP A 199 4.20 13.90 -12.89
N ARG A 200 4.75 14.95 -13.49
CA ARG A 200 5.93 15.65 -12.93
C ARG A 200 5.65 16.13 -11.52
N THR A 201 4.51 16.80 -11.31
CA THR A 201 4.10 17.32 -10.02
C THR A 201 3.95 16.21 -8.97
N VAL A 202 3.28 15.11 -9.33
CA VAL A 202 3.11 13.94 -8.47
C VAL A 202 4.44 13.28 -8.14
N ILE A 203 5.32 13.09 -9.13
CA ILE A 203 6.65 12.51 -8.92
C ILE A 203 7.46 13.38 -7.98
N GLU A 204 7.44 14.71 -8.12
CA GLU A 204 8.15 15.67 -7.28
C GLU A 204 7.65 15.67 -5.83
N ALA A 205 6.34 15.46 -5.64
CA ALA A 205 5.70 15.36 -4.34
C ALA A 205 6.08 14.10 -3.55
N LEU A 206 6.47 13.00 -4.21
CA LEU A 206 6.80 11.75 -3.53
C LEU A 206 7.99 11.90 -2.58
N ASP A 207 7.80 11.44 -1.33
CA ASP A 207 8.86 11.27 -0.34
C ASP A 207 9.64 9.95 -0.57
N LEU A 208 10.59 10.01 -1.50
CA LEU A 208 11.41 8.86 -1.91
C LEU A 208 12.31 8.30 -0.80
N SER A 209 12.52 9.06 0.28
CA SER A 209 13.34 8.61 1.41
C SER A 209 12.61 7.62 2.33
N ALA A 210 11.28 7.55 2.26
CA ALA A 210 10.46 6.60 2.99
C ALA A 210 9.78 5.56 2.09
N LEU A 211 9.56 5.91 0.81
CA LEU A 211 8.84 5.08 -0.14
C LEU A 211 9.58 3.75 -0.41
N LYS A 212 8.90 2.63 -0.16
CA LYS A 212 9.39 1.25 -0.40
C LYS A 212 8.76 0.63 -1.63
N GLU A 213 7.48 0.89 -1.89
CA GLU A 213 6.76 0.37 -3.04
C GLU A 213 6.00 1.49 -3.76
N LEU A 214 6.22 1.60 -5.07
CA LEU A 214 5.44 2.47 -5.95
C LEU A 214 4.73 1.62 -6.99
N PHE A 215 3.41 1.75 -7.07
CA PHE A 215 2.58 1.12 -8.08
C PHE A 215 1.95 2.20 -8.94
N VAL A 216 2.15 2.11 -10.25
CA VAL A 216 1.57 2.98 -11.25
C VAL A 216 0.85 2.09 -12.25
N MET A 217 -0.47 1.99 -12.17
CA MET A 217 -1.28 1.05 -12.97
C MET A 217 -2.25 1.83 -13.86
N PHE A 218 -2.71 1.20 -14.95
CA PHE A 218 -3.74 1.79 -15.82
C PHE A 218 -3.47 3.25 -16.22
N SER A 219 -2.19 3.57 -16.45
CA SER A 219 -1.74 4.95 -16.66
C SER A 219 -1.09 5.15 -18.01
N ASN A 220 -0.96 6.41 -18.40
CA ASN A 220 -0.14 6.89 -19.51
C ASN A 220 1.30 7.24 -19.06
N PHE A 221 1.79 6.67 -17.95
CA PHE A 221 3.10 6.96 -17.37
C PHE A 221 4.25 6.56 -18.31
N SER A 222 4.85 7.52 -19.01
CA SER A 222 5.79 7.29 -20.10
C SER A 222 7.24 7.16 -19.63
N PHE A 223 8.14 6.96 -20.60
CA PHE A 223 9.57 6.95 -20.35
C PHE A 223 10.08 8.28 -19.77
N VAL A 224 9.47 9.41 -20.16
CA VAL A 224 9.86 10.74 -19.64
C VAL A 224 9.60 10.81 -18.13
N GLU A 225 8.44 10.34 -17.67
CA GLU A 225 8.10 10.29 -16.25
C GLU A 225 8.96 9.28 -15.48
N LEU A 226 9.27 8.14 -16.11
CA LEU A 226 10.17 7.15 -15.53
C LEU A 226 11.59 7.68 -15.36
N GLU A 227 12.13 8.36 -16.37
CA GLU A 227 13.44 9.00 -16.32
C GLU A 227 13.48 10.07 -15.24
N LEU A 228 12.44 10.91 -15.14
CA LEU A 228 12.31 11.88 -14.06
C LEU A 228 12.34 11.23 -12.68
N LEU A 229 11.57 10.16 -12.47
CA LEU A 229 11.57 9.40 -11.22
C LEU A 229 12.97 8.85 -10.90
N VAL A 230 13.65 8.25 -11.88
CA VAL A 230 15.00 7.70 -11.71
C VAL A 230 16.01 8.81 -11.41
N ASN A 231 15.93 9.95 -12.08
CA ASN A 231 16.81 11.10 -11.84
C ASN A 231 16.61 11.64 -10.42
N ARG A 232 15.37 11.80 -9.93
CA ARG A 232 15.13 12.19 -8.53
C ARG A 232 15.72 11.21 -7.52
N ILE A 233 15.77 9.93 -7.87
CA ILE A 233 16.35 8.89 -7.04
C ILE A 233 17.89 8.91 -7.07
N VAL A 234 18.50 9.16 -8.23
CA VAL A 234 19.95 9.13 -8.45
C VAL A 234 20.61 10.45 -8.01
N ASP A 235 20.02 11.57 -8.39
CA ASP A 235 20.51 12.92 -8.13
C ASP A 235 20.12 13.41 -6.73
N GLY A 236 19.18 12.72 -6.07
CA GLY A 236 18.68 13.10 -4.77
C GLY A 236 19.78 13.16 -3.71
N GLU A 237 19.84 14.29 -3.01
CA GLU A 237 20.60 14.51 -1.77
C GLU A 237 20.21 13.57 -0.61
N VAL A 238 19.26 12.65 -0.85
CA VAL A 238 18.75 11.68 0.10
C VAL A 238 19.67 10.47 0.12
N PRO A 239 20.49 10.26 1.18
CA PRO A 239 21.53 9.24 1.18
C PRO A 239 21.01 7.79 1.15
N GLN A 240 19.70 7.59 1.29
CA GLN A 240 19.05 6.28 1.39
C GLN A 240 17.65 6.30 0.77
N VAL A 241 17.55 6.25 -0.55
CA VAL A 241 16.28 5.88 -1.20
C VAL A 241 15.92 4.46 -0.78
N LEU A 242 14.68 4.24 -0.32
CA LEU A 242 14.22 2.93 0.16
C LEU A 242 13.44 2.12 -0.88
N LEU A 243 13.17 2.68 -2.07
CA LEU A 243 12.31 2.07 -3.08
C LEU A 243 12.82 0.67 -3.48
N THR A 244 12.12 -0.37 -3.06
CA THR A 244 12.47 -1.78 -3.30
C THR A 244 11.66 -2.41 -4.42
N LYS A 245 10.50 -1.84 -4.72
CA LYS A 245 9.55 -2.33 -5.71
C LYS A 245 8.96 -1.16 -6.48
N LEU A 246 9.05 -1.23 -7.81
CA LEU A 246 8.37 -0.32 -8.71
C LEU A 246 7.54 -1.17 -9.66
N ARG A 247 6.24 -0.90 -9.76
CA ARG A 247 5.38 -1.50 -10.77
C ARG A 247 4.87 -0.39 -11.68
N VAL A 248 5.10 -0.53 -12.98
CA VAL A 248 4.54 0.37 -14.00
C VAL A 248 3.75 -0.50 -14.96
N SER A 249 2.44 -0.30 -15.00
CA SER A 249 1.51 -1.14 -15.74
C SER A 249 1.68 -2.63 -15.38
N ARG A 250 2.03 -3.48 -16.35
CA ARG A 250 2.22 -4.92 -16.11
C ARG A 250 3.64 -5.28 -15.68
N GLU A 251 4.57 -4.33 -15.77
CA GLU A 251 5.99 -4.55 -15.51
C GLU A 251 6.35 -4.32 -14.05
N LEU A 252 7.12 -5.23 -13.48
CA LEU A 252 7.52 -5.23 -12.08
C LEU A 252 9.04 -5.23 -11.95
N PHE A 253 9.55 -4.23 -11.25
CA PHE A 253 10.98 -4.03 -11.00
C PHE A 253 11.28 -4.21 -9.50
N HIS A 254 12.27 -5.04 -9.19
CA HIS A 254 12.73 -5.31 -7.81
C HIS A 254 14.19 -4.89 -7.62
N SER A 255 14.49 -4.27 -6.48
CA SER A 255 15.86 -3.83 -6.15
C SER A 255 16.86 -4.94 -5.83
N ASN A 256 16.39 -6.13 -5.46
CA ASN A 256 17.25 -7.26 -5.10
C ASN A 256 17.67 -8.10 -6.33
N ASP A 257 17.05 -7.89 -7.48
CA ASP A 257 17.32 -8.65 -8.71
C ASP A 257 18.51 -8.05 -9.47
N THR A 258 19.72 -8.20 -8.90
CA THR A 258 20.98 -7.85 -9.58
C THR A 258 21.28 -8.68 -10.82
N LYS A 259 20.65 -9.84 -10.96
CA LYS A 259 21.08 -10.80 -11.96
C LYS A 259 20.35 -10.72 -13.28
N THR A 260 19.19 -10.06 -13.34
CA THR A 260 18.45 -9.78 -14.58
C THR A 260 17.10 -9.19 -14.20
N LEU A 261 16.85 -7.91 -14.50
CA LEU A 261 15.47 -7.45 -14.71
C LEU A 261 14.95 -8.16 -15.96
N HIS A 262 14.37 -9.34 -15.76
CA HIS A 262 13.46 -9.89 -16.74
C HIS A 262 12.12 -9.21 -16.48
N ALA A 263 11.64 -8.45 -17.46
CA ALA A 263 10.20 -8.34 -17.66
C ALA A 263 9.67 -9.78 -17.62
N ARG A 264 9.02 -10.16 -16.52
CA ARG A 264 8.30 -11.44 -16.47
C ARG A 264 6.91 -11.09 -16.99
N PRO A 265 6.57 -11.38 -18.25
CA PRO A 265 5.17 -11.37 -18.63
C PRO A 265 4.44 -12.29 -17.65
N GLN A 266 3.50 -11.74 -16.87
CA GLN A 266 2.68 -12.58 -16.00
C GLN A 266 1.92 -13.56 -16.89
N GLU A 267 1.96 -14.84 -16.52
CA GLU A 267 1.04 -15.85 -17.03
C GLU A 267 -0.39 -15.30 -16.93
N LYS A 268 -1.10 -15.37 -18.06
CA LYS A 268 -2.45 -14.85 -18.31
C LYS A 268 -3.28 -14.68 -17.03
N ALA A 269 -3.59 -13.43 -16.68
CA ALA A 269 -4.70 -13.14 -15.78
C ALA A 269 -5.98 -13.78 -16.36
N PRO A 270 -6.84 -14.37 -15.53
CA PRO A 270 -8.06 -15.02 -16.00
C PRO A 270 -8.97 -14.00 -16.69
N ASN A 271 -9.22 -14.23 -17.99
CA ASN A 271 -10.24 -13.66 -18.87
C ASN A 271 -10.98 -12.43 -18.34
N VAL A 272 -10.43 -11.25 -18.60
CA VAL A 272 -11.22 -10.04 -18.82
C VAL A 272 -11.41 -9.94 -20.33
N ASN A 273 -12.53 -10.45 -20.84
CA ASN A 273 -12.92 -10.27 -22.24
C ASN A 273 -13.31 -8.80 -22.41
N HIS A 274 -12.38 -7.96 -22.89
CA HIS A 274 -12.57 -6.68 -23.62
C HIS A 274 -11.28 -5.84 -23.51
N MET A 275 -10.15 -6.34 -24.00
CA MET A 275 -8.96 -5.50 -24.24
C MET A 275 -8.49 -5.67 -25.67
N ASP A 276 -8.36 -4.54 -26.38
CA ASP A 276 -7.72 -4.45 -27.68
C ASP A 276 -6.22 -4.80 -27.53
N PRO A 277 -5.67 -5.80 -28.26
CA PRO A 277 -4.29 -6.25 -28.07
C PRO A 277 -3.21 -5.26 -28.55
N THR A 278 -3.57 -4.13 -29.15
CA THR A 278 -2.61 -3.22 -29.80
C THR A 278 -1.88 -2.25 -28.86
N SER A 279 -2.29 -2.15 -27.59
CA SER A 279 -1.64 -1.29 -26.58
C SER A 279 -0.65 -2.06 -25.70
N GLN A 280 0.06 -3.05 -26.25
CA GLN A 280 1.14 -3.70 -25.53
C GLN A 280 2.32 -2.72 -25.42
N TRP A 281 2.47 -2.13 -24.24
CA TRP A 281 3.69 -1.44 -23.84
C TRP A 281 4.85 -2.43 -23.88
N GLU A 282 5.67 -2.36 -24.93
CA GLU A 282 7.01 -2.94 -24.91
C GLU A 282 7.98 -1.83 -24.49
N LEU A 283 8.54 -1.94 -23.29
CA LEU A 283 9.64 -1.08 -22.88
C LEU A 283 10.80 -1.29 -23.84
N HIS A 284 11.32 -0.19 -24.40
CA HIS A 284 12.43 -0.28 -25.32
C HIS A 284 13.66 -0.84 -24.56
N PRO A 285 14.53 -1.66 -25.19
CA PRO A 285 15.68 -2.27 -24.51
C PRO A 285 16.63 -1.28 -23.82
N SER A 286 16.69 -0.02 -24.26
CA SER A 286 17.43 1.07 -23.60
C SER A 286 16.89 1.39 -22.21
N ASP A 287 15.58 1.28 -22.02
CA ASP A 287 14.86 1.76 -20.83
C ASP A 287 15.04 0.75 -19.70
N LEU A 288 14.96 -0.53 -20.06
CA LEU A 288 15.38 -1.63 -19.21
C LEU A 288 16.85 -1.49 -18.80
N THR A 289 17.72 -0.95 -19.66
CA THR A 289 19.14 -0.78 -19.35
C THR A 289 19.35 0.31 -18.30
N LEU A 290 18.63 1.44 -18.38
CA LEU A 290 18.68 2.50 -17.38
C LEU A 290 18.23 2.00 -16.00
N LEU A 291 17.06 1.34 -15.93
CA LEU A 291 16.55 0.73 -14.70
C LEU A 291 17.46 -0.37 -14.16
N LYS A 292 17.98 -1.25 -15.05
CA LYS A 292 18.97 -2.28 -14.68
C LYS A 292 20.20 -1.63 -14.08
N SER A 293 20.70 -0.56 -14.68
CA SER A 293 21.88 0.13 -14.19
C SER A 293 21.65 0.72 -12.81
N TYR A 294 20.48 1.34 -12.57
CA TYR A 294 20.11 1.89 -11.27
C TYR A 294 20.03 0.80 -10.19
N PHE A 295 19.20 -0.23 -10.41
CA PHE A 295 19.01 -1.30 -9.41
C PHE A 295 20.30 -2.13 -9.20
N SER A 296 21.12 -2.33 -10.24
CA SER A 296 22.41 -3.01 -10.13
C SER A 296 23.43 -2.20 -9.32
N ARG A 297 23.55 -0.88 -9.57
CA ARG A 297 24.46 0.00 -8.81
C ARG A 297 24.13 0.00 -7.32
N ARG A 298 22.84 0.04 -6.97
CA ARG A 298 22.41 0.03 -5.56
C ARG A 298 22.78 -1.25 -4.84
N SER A 299 22.61 -2.41 -5.46
CA SER A 299 23.01 -3.67 -4.83
C SER A 299 24.52 -3.78 -4.64
N ILE A 300 25.31 -3.25 -5.58
CA ILE A 300 26.78 -3.17 -5.43
C ILE A 300 27.14 -2.29 -4.23
N LEU A 301 26.51 -1.12 -4.08
CA LEU A 301 26.74 -0.22 -2.94
C LEU A 301 26.32 -0.87 -1.61
N ALA A 302 25.16 -1.54 -1.55
CA ALA A 302 24.72 -2.28 -0.36
C ALA A 302 25.68 -3.43 0.01
N GLY A 303 26.22 -4.13 -0.98
CA GLY A 303 27.23 -5.18 -0.79
C GLY A 303 28.62 -4.65 -0.38
N GLN A 304 28.95 -3.40 -0.70
CA GLN A 304 30.21 -2.77 -0.28
C GLN A 304 30.14 -2.20 1.15
N CYS A 305 28.99 -1.65 1.57
CA CYS A 305 28.78 -1.21 2.95
C CYS A 305 28.88 -2.38 3.94
N THR A 306 28.22 -3.51 3.65
CA THR A 306 28.29 -4.71 4.50
C THR A 306 29.70 -5.29 4.59
N LYS A 307 30.52 -5.22 3.52
CA LYS A 307 31.93 -5.66 3.56
C LYS A 307 32.86 -4.70 4.32
N ARG A 308 32.57 -3.40 4.35
CA ARG A 308 33.36 -2.42 5.13
C ARG A 308 33.08 -2.52 6.62
N ASP A 309 31.84 -2.83 7.02
CA ASP A 309 31.47 -2.98 8.42
C ASP A 309 31.99 -4.29 9.04
N VAL A 310 32.05 -5.38 8.27
CA VAL A 310 32.67 -6.64 8.74
C VAL A 310 34.19 -6.51 8.93
N LYS A 311 34.87 -5.63 8.17
CA LYS A 311 36.32 -5.40 8.32
C LYS A 311 36.71 -4.50 9.49
N LYS A 312 35.77 -3.81 10.15
CA LYS A 312 36.04 -2.94 11.31
C LYS A 312 35.74 -3.59 12.67
N GLN A 313 35.25 -4.84 12.71
CA GLN A 313 34.97 -5.56 13.97
C GLN A 313 35.94 -6.71 14.30
N THR A 314 37.04 -6.86 13.56
CA THR A 314 38.11 -7.80 13.89
C THR A 314 39.43 -7.06 14.11
N THR A 315 39.54 -6.34 15.23
CA THR A 315 40.83 -5.98 15.81
C THR A 315 40.74 -5.94 17.33
N ARG A 316 41.42 -6.92 17.93
CA ARG A 316 41.98 -6.99 19.31
C ARG A 316 41.01 -7.25 20.47
N LEU A 317 40.86 -8.54 20.79
CA LEU A 317 40.90 -9.00 22.18
C LEU A 317 42.20 -9.82 22.33
N ASP A 318 43.16 -9.26 23.06
CA ASP A 318 44.30 -10.01 23.61
C ASP A 318 43.78 -10.89 24.76
N PRO A 319 44.10 -12.19 24.80
CA PRO A 319 43.81 -13.03 25.95
C PRO A 319 45.13 -13.38 26.65
N ASP A 320 45.67 -12.49 27.48
CA ASP A 320 46.76 -12.86 28.40
C ASP A 320 46.90 -11.85 29.55
N SER A 321 46.25 -12.12 30.68
CA SER A 321 46.86 -12.03 32.01
C SER A 321 45.85 -12.41 33.10
N CYS A 322 45.78 -13.70 33.44
CA CYS A 322 45.46 -14.10 34.80
C CYS A 322 46.75 -14.00 35.63
N ARG A 323 46.78 -13.12 36.64
CA ARG A 323 47.59 -13.33 37.84
C ARG A 323 46.77 -12.98 39.07
N LEU A 324 46.57 -14.03 39.88
CA LEU A 324 46.17 -14.01 41.29
C LEU A 324 47.37 -13.62 42.15
N GLU A 325 47.17 -12.70 43.08
CA GLU A 325 47.77 -12.67 44.44
C GLU A 325 46.71 -12.00 45.33
N SER A 326 45.93 -12.71 46.17
CA SER A 326 46.21 -13.17 47.54
C SER A 326 46.84 -12.12 48.49
N SER A 327 46.00 -11.64 49.42
CA SER A 327 46.25 -11.29 50.82
C SER A 327 47.21 -10.13 51.17
N LEU A 328 46.63 -8.99 51.59
CA LEU A 328 46.55 -8.55 53.01
C LEU A 328 45.45 -7.49 53.17
#